data_AF-A0A1F0VZ92-F1
#
_entry.id   AF-A0A1F0VZ92-F1
#
_cell.length_a   1.000
_cell.length_b   1.000
_cell.length_c   1.000
_cell.angle_alpha   90.00
_cell.angle_beta   90.00
_cell.angle_gamma   90.00
#
_symmetry.space_group_name_H-M   'P 1'
#
loop_
_entity.id
_entity.type
_entity.pdbx_description
1 polymer ?
#
loop_
_entity_poly.entity_id
_entity_poly.type
_entity_poly.pdbx_seq_one_letter_code
_entity_poly.pdbx_strand_id
1 'polypeptide(L)'
;MNLNKLLTALRQRKNTPARNLPAGRRERYTHALEQFLDGQPAVRLGGAYTLVNLADEWLTDDSLPEQVRREEAQAIIDALTGCIRTSYPLAQKRQVLESDEAPEEYEGDFAHDQEALREELLVRRTVFVEFSRRLAAAAESNKEGNGESQHTVPLISPTWADLRFDFGGAPIFYPLQQLYFQNANFASATFYGPADFFSATFHGDTSFSAAQFTADASFQGANFNDWVGFSAAHFAGAAEFSGARFADVASFATVAFTGEVDFSDAVFSAVADFAVSAFKSDANFSRLNTAGVASFAAVTFDGKAVFTASTFHDEAHFAASVFNRPAVFSKSLFGGTARFAGIATKQSAMFSKVRFASAADFSGASFTQYEDFGGARFDGDATFSRASFIALPRTRYEMDFPQHANFGNATFAQDADFSKATFTAHVGFYKATFAREVSFNGASFEGAYFADATFGQKADVRQTSFAYVEPSFEALERRLQRARFSAQADPQDYLFEARPESPHGFSYGEAELLNRTFILPHGTVLYDPDSWDEEKQEYTRVSEPAQ
;
A
#
# COMPACT_ATOMS: atom_id res chain seq x y z
N MET A 1 7.36 -23.75 21.87
CA MET A 1 7.44 -24.22 23.28
C MET A 1 7.34 -25.76 23.31
N ASN A 2 8.02 -26.49 24.22
CA ASN A 2 8.00 -27.97 24.25
C ASN A 2 6.85 -28.48 25.15
N LEU A 3 6.11 -29.51 24.73
CA LEU A 3 5.04 -30.19 25.49
C LEU A 3 5.46 -30.51 26.94
N ASN A 4 6.72 -30.89 27.16
CA ASN A 4 7.28 -31.16 28.48
C ASN A 4 7.20 -29.94 29.43
N LYS A 5 7.28 -28.70 28.92
CA LYS A 5 7.11 -27.50 29.74
C LYS A 5 5.66 -27.31 30.17
N LEU A 6 4.68 -27.59 29.31
CA LEU A 6 3.25 -27.55 29.64
C LEU A 6 2.91 -28.60 30.70
N LEU A 7 3.39 -29.84 30.50
CA LEU A 7 3.23 -30.92 31.48
C LEU A 7 3.94 -30.60 32.81
N THR A 8 5.08 -29.90 32.78
CA THR A 8 5.77 -29.45 34.00
C THR A 8 5.00 -28.34 34.72
N ALA A 9 4.44 -27.37 33.99
CA ALA A 9 3.58 -26.33 34.55
C ALA A 9 2.32 -26.94 35.19
N LEU A 10 1.74 -27.97 34.56
CA LEU A 10 0.62 -28.74 35.12
C LEU A 10 1.01 -29.39 36.47
N ARG A 11 2.19 -30.02 36.55
CA ARG A 11 2.71 -30.59 37.81
C ARG A 11 2.98 -29.53 38.88
N GLN A 12 3.47 -28.35 38.50
CA GLN A 12 3.72 -27.25 39.44
C GLN A 12 2.42 -26.64 39.98
N ARG A 13 1.40 -26.46 39.13
CA ARG A 13 0.08 -25.95 39.55
C ARG A 13 -0.62 -26.92 40.50
N LYS A 14 -0.45 -28.23 40.31
CA LYS A 14 -0.93 -29.27 41.23
C LYS A 14 -0.32 -29.14 42.64
N ASN A 15 0.89 -28.56 42.75
CA ASN A 15 1.68 -28.50 43.99
C ASN A 15 1.69 -27.12 44.68
N THR A 16 0.95 -26.12 44.19
CA THR A 16 0.96 -24.76 44.77
C THR A 16 -0.04 -24.62 45.93
N PRO A 17 0.37 -24.20 47.15
CA PRO A 17 -0.52 -24.16 48.32
C PRO A 17 -1.66 -23.15 48.21
N ALA A 18 -2.82 -23.53 48.74
CA ALA A 18 -4.11 -22.87 48.56
C ALA A 18 -4.20 -21.50 49.23
N ARG A 19 -4.56 -20.48 48.43
CA ARG A 19 -5.23 -19.27 48.91
C ARG A 19 -6.66 -19.28 48.38
N ASN A 20 -7.61 -19.68 49.23
CA ASN A 20 -9.06 -19.45 49.16
C ASN A 20 -9.71 -19.38 47.75
N LEU A 21 -9.58 -20.43 46.93
CA LEU A 21 -10.29 -20.57 45.64
C LEU A 21 -11.16 -21.84 45.64
N PRO A 22 -12.28 -21.90 44.90
CA PRO A 22 -13.16 -23.07 44.87
C PRO A 22 -12.41 -24.30 44.35
N ALA A 23 -12.15 -25.28 45.21
CA ALA A 23 -11.36 -26.47 44.89
C ALA A 23 -11.85 -27.21 43.62
N GLY A 24 -13.18 -27.25 43.40
CA GLY A 24 -13.78 -27.93 42.25
C GLY A 24 -13.44 -27.33 40.88
N ARG A 25 -13.21 -26.01 40.76
CA ARG A 25 -12.80 -25.42 39.46
C ARG A 25 -11.36 -25.78 39.10
N ARG A 26 -10.46 -25.85 40.08
CA ARG A 26 -9.04 -26.23 39.85
C ARG A 26 -8.90 -27.70 39.48
N GLU A 27 -9.70 -28.59 40.08
CA GLU A 27 -9.73 -30.00 39.69
C GLU A 27 -10.24 -30.18 38.26
N ARG A 28 -11.37 -29.53 37.90
CA ARG A 28 -11.88 -29.53 36.52
C ARG A 28 -10.87 -28.96 35.53
N TYR A 29 -10.20 -27.86 35.86
CA TYR A 29 -9.14 -27.29 35.05
C TYR A 29 -8.01 -28.29 34.80
N THR A 30 -7.50 -28.93 35.85
CA THR A 30 -6.36 -29.86 35.74
C THR A 30 -6.74 -31.07 34.89
N HIS A 31 -7.91 -31.66 35.14
CA HIS A 31 -8.42 -32.78 34.37
C HIS A 31 -8.67 -32.42 32.89
N ALA A 32 -9.31 -31.28 32.62
CA ALA A 32 -9.56 -30.82 31.26
C ALA A 32 -8.26 -30.51 30.50
N LEU A 33 -7.25 -29.98 31.19
CA LEU A 33 -5.94 -29.74 30.60
C LEU A 33 -5.20 -31.04 30.29
N GLU A 34 -5.24 -32.03 31.17
CA GLU A 34 -4.70 -33.38 30.89
C GLU A 34 -5.39 -34.01 29.67
N GLN A 35 -6.72 -33.91 29.60
CA GLN A 35 -7.50 -34.37 28.44
C GLN A 35 -7.11 -33.66 27.14
N PHE A 36 -6.87 -32.35 27.19
CA PHE A 36 -6.52 -31.54 26.03
C PHE A 36 -5.10 -31.79 25.52
N LEU A 37 -4.15 -32.07 26.41
CA LEU A 37 -2.75 -32.28 26.04
C LEU A 37 -2.46 -33.73 25.61
N ASP A 38 -2.98 -34.72 26.34
CA ASP A 38 -2.59 -36.13 26.18
C ASP A 38 -3.75 -37.06 25.75
N GLY A 39 -4.93 -36.52 25.51
CA GLY A 39 -6.10 -37.30 25.08
C GLY A 39 -6.05 -37.74 23.61
N GLN A 40 -6.89 -38.71 23.26
CA GLN A 40 -7.27 -38.96 21.86
C GLN A 40 -8.02 -37.75 21.28
N PRO A 41 -8.08 -37.54 19.96
CA PRO A 41 -8.64 -36.32 19.34
C PRO A 41 -10.01 -35.89 19.89
N ALA A 42 -10.96 -36.82 20.01
CA ALA A 42 -12.29 -36.53 20.57
C ALA A 42 -12.23 -36.10 22.06
N VAL A 43 -11.33 -36.70 22.84
CA VAL A 43 -11.10 -36.34 24.25
C VAL A 43 -10.44 -34.96 24.34
N ARG A 44 -9.52 -34.64 23.42
CA ARG A 44 -8.88 -33.32 23.35
C ARG A 44 -9.88 -32.23 23.02
N LEU A 45 -10.79 -32.46 22.08
CA LEU A 45 -11.90 -31.55 21.80
C LEU A 45 -12.76 -31.32 23.04
N GLY A 46 -13.14 -32.38 23.75
CA GLY A 46 -13.88 -32.28 25.03
C GLY A 46 -13.14 -31.46 26.09
N GLY A 47 -11.82 -31.67 26.20
CA GLY A 47 -10.94 -30.87 27.06
C GLY A 47 -10.92 -29.39 26.68
N ALA A 48 -10.80 -29.08 25.38
CA ALA A 48 -10.82 -27.71 24.88
C ALA A 48 -12.15 -26.99 25.22
N TYR A 49 -13.30 -27.63 24.95
CA TYR A 49 -14.60 -27.07 25.33
C TYR A 49 -14.71 -26.82 26.83
N THR A 50 -14.25 -27.78 27.64
CA THR A 50 -14.30 -27.67 29.10
C THR A 50 -13.43 -26.52 29.61
N LEU A 51 -12.22 -26.37 29.05
CA LEU A 51 -11.31 -25.26 29.40
C LEU A 51 -11.92 -23.91 29.05
N VAL A 52 -12.42 -23.74 27.83
CA VAL A 52 -13.01 -22.47 27.39
C VAL A 52 -14.26 -22.13 28.21
N ASN A 53 -15.13 -23.09 28.51
CA ASN A 53 -16.28 -22.88 29.40
C ASN A 53 -15.84 -22.51 30.84
N LEU A 54 -14.76 -23.09 31.35
CA LEU A 54 -14.19 -22.69 32.64
C LEU A 54 -13.69 -21.25 32.63
N ALA A 55 -13.16 -20.75 31.51
CA ALA A 55 -12.80 -19.34 31.37
C ALA A 55 -14.04 -18.44 31.47
N ASP A 56 -15.15 -18.81 30.83
CA ASP A 56 -16.44 -18.09 30.99
C ASP A 56 -16.90 -18.08 32.45
N GLU A 57 -16.83 -19.24 33.13
CA GLU A 57 -17.20 -19.35 34.54
C GLU A 57 -16.35 -18.46 35.46
N TRP A 58 -15.05 -18.34 35.18
CA TRP A 58 -14.18 -17.44 35.96
C TRP A 58 -14.53 -15.98 35.73
N LEU A 59 -14.74 -15.58 34.48
CA LEU A 59 -15.02 -14.18 34.12
C LEU A 59 -16.38 -13.69 34.62
N THR A 60 -17.36 -14.60 34.74
CA THR A 60 -18.73 -14.29 35.17
C THR A 60 -18.95 -14.42 36.69
N ASP A 61 -17.95 -14.85 37.46
CA ASP A 61 -18.10 -15.06 38.90
C ASP A 61 -17.97 -13.75 39.69
N ASP A 62 -19.05 -12.99 39.82
CA ASP A 62 -19.08 -11.70 40.53
C ASP A 62 -18.75 -11.79 42.03
N SER A 63 -18.58 -13.00 42.59
CA SER A 63 -18.12 -13.17 43.98
C SER A 63 -16.61 -12.92 44.17
N LEU A 64 -15.85 -12.86 43.07
CA LEU A 64 -14.39 -12.70 43.08
C LEU A 64 -13.96 -11.32 42.57
N PRO A 65 -12.83 -10.78 43.06
CA PRO A 65 -12.26 -9.55 42.51
C PRO A 65 -11.95 -9.72 41.01
N GLU A 66 -12.26 -8.70 40.21
CA GLU A 66 -12.06 -8.69 38.76
C GLU A 66 -10.66 -9.14 38.34
N GLN A 67 -9.62 -8.64 39.03
CA GLN A 67 -8.23 -9.02 38.80
C GLN A 67 -8.01 -10.54 38.92
N VAL A 68 -8.59 -11.19 39.92
CA VAL A 68 -8.46 -12.64 40.13
C VAL A 68 -9.20 -13.42 39.04
N ARG A 69 -10.39 -12.96 38.65
CA ARG A 69 -11.16 -13.56 37.55
C ARG A 69 -10.37 -13.53 36.24
N ARG A 70 -9.80 -12.37 35.91
CA ARG A 70 -8.97 -12.17 34.72
C ARG A 70 -7.70 -13.02 34.75
N GLU A 71 -7.02 -13.09 35.89
CA GLU A 71 -5.81 -13.92 36.05
C GLU A 71 -6.08 -15.41 35.84
N GLU A 72 -7.15 -15.96 36.43
CA GLU A 72 -7.48 -17.38 36.28
C GLU A 72 -8.00 -17.70 34.86
N ALA A 73 -8.79 -16.81 34.25
CA ALA A 73 -9.20 -16.95 32.85
C ALA A 73 -8.00 -16.86 31.89
N GLN A 74 -7.11 -15.88 32.08
CA GLN A 74 -5.89 -15.73 31.27
C GLN A 74 -5.00 -16.97 31.37
N ALA A 75 -4.88 -17.60 32.54
CA ALA A 75 -4.11 -18.84 32.69
C ALA A 75 -4.68 -20.00 31.86
N ILE A 76 -6.00 -20.04 31.65
CA ILE A 76 -6.63 -21.00 30.74
C ILE A 76 -6.28 -20.68 29.28
N ILE A 77 -6.39 -19.41 28.89
CA ILE A 77 -6.01 -18.96 27.54
C ILE A 77 -4.55 -19.26 27.26
N ASP A 78 -3.64 -18.98 28.20
CA ASP A 78 -2.20 -19.26 28.09
C ASP A 78 -1.91 -20.75 27.90
N ALA A 79 -2.69 -21.64 28.52
CA ALA A 79 -2.57 -23.08 28.35
C ALA A 79 -3.03 -23.53 26.95
N LEU A 80 -4.17 -23.01 26.49
CA LEU A 80 -4.72 -23.29 25.16
C LEU A 80 -3.79 -22.78 24.04
N THR A 81 -3.35 -21.52 24.13
CA THR A 81 -2.39 -20.92 23.18
C THR A 81 -1.01 -21.56 23.30
N GLY A 82 -0.63 -22.01 24.50
CA GLY A 82 0.57 -22.80 24.73
C GLY A 82 0.59 -24.09 23.91
N CYS A 83 -0.56 -24.79 23.80
CA CYS A 83 -0.71 -25.96 22.93
C CYS A 83 -0.60 -25.60 21.44
N ILE A 84 -1.25 -24.51 21.01
CA ILE A 84 -1.15 -24.02 19.62
C ILE A 84 0.31 -23.74 19.22
N ARG A 85 1.12 -23.17 20.14
CA ARG A 85 2.55 -22.88 19.95
C ARG A 85 3.48 -24.10 20.05
N THR A 86 2.95 -25.30 20.22
CA THR A 86 3.77 -26.53 20.18
C THR A 86 4.11 -26.87 18.73
N SER A 87 5.37 -27.26 18.50
CA SER A 87 5.82 -27.72 17.19
C SER A 87 5.01 -28.94 16.74
N TYR A 88 4.61 -28.97 15.47
CA TYR A 88 3.91 -30.10 14.88
C TYR A 88 4.56 -30.45 13.53
N PRO A 89 5.47 -31.46 13.48
CA PRO A 89 6.27 -31.73 12.28
C PRO A 89 5.46 -32.01 11.01
N LEU A 90 4.30 -32.66 11.12
CA LEU A 90 3.43 -32.95 9.97
C LEU A 90 2.85 -31.69 9.31
N ALA A 91 2.81 -30.55 10.01
CA ALA A 91 2.41 -29.27 9.41
C ALA A 91 3.30 -28.89 8.22
N GLN A 92 4.60 -29.19 8.27
CA GLN A 92 5.54 -28.92 7.17
C GLN A 92 5.24 -29.75 5.93
N LYS A 93 4.64 -30.93 6.12
CA LYS A 93 4.24 -31.85 5.06
C LYS A 93 2.80 -31.62 4.59
N ARG A 94 2.10 -30.57 5.06
CA ARG A 94 0.67 -30.34 4.79
C ARG A 94 0.33 -30.44 3.30
N GLN A 95 1.05 -29.74 2.43
CA GLN A 95 0.76 -29.72 1.00
C GLN A 95 0.83 -31.12 0.36
N VAL A 96 1.73 -31.98 0.86
CA VAL A 96 1.85 -33.37 0.42
C VAL A 96 0.75 -34.24 1.04
N LEU A 97 0.42 -34.05 2.32
CA LEU A 97 -0.59 -34.85 3.02
C LEU A 97 -2.04 -34.49 2.63
N GLU A 98 -2.25 -33.36 1.97
CA GLU A 98 -3.54 -32.97 1.40
C GLU A 98 -3.79 -33.57 0.01
N SER A 99 -2.82 -34.27 -0.61
CA SER A 99 -3.03 -34.99 -1.88
C SER A 99 -3.85 -36.28 -1.70
N ASP A 100 -4.50 -36.71 -2.79
CA ASP A 100 -5.30 -37.94 -2.82
C ASP A 100 -4.43 -39.20 -2.78
N GLU A 101 -3.23 -39.15 -3.34
CA GLU A 101 -2.30 -40.26 -3.44
C GLU A 101 -0.95 -39.92 -2.81
N ALA A 102 -0.31 -40.93 -2.22
CA ALA A 102 1.01 -40.82 -1.63
C ALA A 102 2.07 -40.66 -2.74
N PRO A 103 2.96 -39.66 -2.66
CA PRO A 103 4.11 -39.57 -3.56
C PRO A 103 5.01 -40.81 -3.44
N GLU A 104 5.65 -41.21 -4.55
CA GLU A 104 6.56 -42.37 -4.59
C GLU A 104 7.68 -42.30 -3.54
N GLU A 105 8.14 -41.08 -3.21
CA GLU A 105 9.22 -40.82 -2.26
C GLU A 105 8.72 -40.49 -0.83
N TYR A 106 7.45 -40.76 -0.49
CA TYR A 106 6.94 -40.46 0.84
C TYR A 106 7.53 -41.37 1.91
N GLU A 107 8.31 -40.79 2.83
CA GLU A 107 8.80 -41.50 4.01
C GLU A 107 7.77 -41.49 5.15
N GLY A 108 7.20 -42.66 5.46
CA GLY A 108 6.28 -42.88 6.58
C GLY A 108 5.03 -43.66 6.18
N ASP A 109 4.07 -43.73 7.11
CA ASP A 109 2.73 -44.23 6.82
C ASP A 109 1.86 -43.03 6.39
N PHE A 110 1.70 -42.86 5.08
CA PHE A 110 0.99 -41.73 4.49
C PHE A 110 -0.46 -41.60 4.99
N ALA A 111 -1.17 -42.73 5.07
CA ALA A 111 -2.57 -42.73 5.50
C ALA A 111 -2.69 -42.33 6.98
N HIS A 112 -1.80 -42.88 7.81
CA HIS A 112 -1.73 -42.52 9.22
C HIS A 112 -1.35 -41.05 9.45
N ASP A 113 -0.34 -40.54 8.73
CA ASP A 113 0.11 -39.16 8.85
C ASP A 113 -0.97 -38.17 8.35
N GLN A 114 -1.72 -38.54 7.31
CA GLN A 114 -2.84 -37.76 6.79
C GLN A 114 -3.99 -37.68 7.82
N GLU A 115 -4.33 -38.81 8.46
CA GLU A 115 -5.33 -38.85 9.53
C GLU A 115 -4.88 -38.01 10.73
N ALA A 116 -3.65 -38.20 11.20
CA ALA A 116 -3.09 -37.45 12.33
C ALA A 116 -3.08 -35.93 12.06
N LEU A 117 -2.72 -35.50 10.84
CA LEU A 117 -2.76 -34.09 10.44
C LEU A 117 -4.18 -33.53 10.50
N ARG A 118 -5.17 -34.25 9.95
CA ARG A 118 -6.59 -33.83 9.95
C ARG A 118 -7.14 -33.70 11.37
N GLU A 119 -6.78 -34.62 12.25
CA GLU A 119 -7.19 -34.61 13.66
C GLU A 119 -6.57 -33.44 14.44
N GLU A 120 -5.27 -33.21 14.30
CA GLU A 120 -4.59 -32.08 14.96
C GLU A 120 -5.12 -30.73 14.44
N LEU A 121 -5.36 -30.65 13.14
CA LEU A 121 -5.96 -29.48 12.48
C LEU A 121 -7.31 -29.16 13.11
N LEU A 122 -8.18 -30.16 13.26
CA LEU A 122 -9.51 -30.02 13.88
C LEU A 122 -9.40 -29.54 15.34
N VAL A 123 -8.52 -30.14 16.14
CA VAL A 123 -8.35 -29.78 17.56
C VAL A 123 -7.89 -28.34 17.71
N ARG A 124 -6.82 -27.94 17.02
CA ARG A 124 -6.26 -26.57 17.16
C ARG A 124 -7.19 -25.51 16.58
N ARG A 125 -7.81 -25.78 15.43
CA ARG A 125 -8.79 -24.87 14.83
C ARG A 125 -10.01 -24.68 15.74
N THR A 126 -10.46 -25.73 16.44
CA THR A 126 -11.59 -25.62 17.38
C THR A 126 -11.32 -24.61 18.48
N VAL A 127 -10.09 -24.52 18.99
CA VAL A 127 -9.71 -23.50 19.98
C VAL A 127 -9.94 -22.08 19.45
N PHE A 128 -9.53 -21.81 18.21
CA PHE A 128 -9.78 -20.50 17.56
C PHE A 128 -11.27 -20.23 17.34
N VAL A 129 -12.05 -21.24 16.92
CA VAL A 129 -13.50 -21.11 16.74
C VAL A 129 -14.20 -20.79 18.07
N GLU A 130 -13.78 -21.41 19.16
CA GLU A 130 -14.34 -21.16 20.49
C GLU A 130 -14.00 -19.77 21.03
N PHE A 131 -12.78 -19.28 20.78
CA PHE A 131 -12.41 -17.89 21.08
C PHE A 131 -13.24 -16.92 20.24
N SER A 132 -13.28 -17.12 18.93
CA SER A 132 -14.03 -16.30 17.98
C SER A 132 -15.51 -16.18 18.36
N ARG A 133 -16.17 -17.30 18.73
CA ARG A 133 -17.60 -17.27 19.12
C ARG A 133 -17.88 -16.30 20.27
N ARG A 134 -16.97 -16.21 21.24
CA ARG A 134 -17.16 -15.36 22.43
C ARG A 134 -16.83 -13.90 22.14
N LEU A 135 -15.84 -13.67 21.28
CA LEU A 135 -15.49 -12.34 20.79
C LEU A 135 -16.58 -11.76 19.86
N ALA A 136 -17.19 -12.58 19.01
CA ALA A 136 -18.28 -12.17 18.14
C ALA A 136 -19.50 -11.67 18.93
N ALA A 137 -19.90 -12.42 19.96
CA ALA A 137 -21.03 -12.04 20.81
C ALA A 137 -20.78 -10.75 21.61
N ALA A 138 -19.53 -10.46 21.97
CA ALA A 138 -19.14 -9.19 22.59
C ALA A 138 -19.19 -8.01 21.60
N ALA A 139 -18.88 -8.25 20.32
CA ALA A 139 -18.96 -7.22 19.29
C ALA A 139 -20.41 -6.84 18.93
N GLU A 140 -21.35 -7.80 18.97
CA GLU A 140 -22.78 -7.54 18.72
C GLU A 140 -23.44 -6.78 19.88
N SER A 141 -23.13 -7.13 21.13
CA SER A 141 -23.68 -6.44 22.31
C SER A 141 -23.28 -4.96 22.40
N ASN A 142 -22.08 -4.60 21.91
CA ASN A 142 -21.62 -3.21 21.83
C ASN A 142 -22.37 -2.39 20.75
N LYS A 143 -23.00 -3.04 19.75
CA LYS A 143 -23.77 -2.35 18.70
C LYS A 143 -25.24 -2.10 19.10
N GLU A 144 -25.82 -2.95 19.95
CA GLU A 144 -27.20 -2.80 20.43
C GLU A 144 -27.40 -1.73 21.52
N GLY A 145 -26.32 -1.10 22.00
CA GLY A 145 -26.38 0.06 22.91
C GLY A 145 -27.07 1.32 22.35
N ASN A 146 -27.61 1.27 21.12
CA ASN A 146 -28.35 2.37 20.47
C ASN A 146 -29.77 2.00 20.01
N GLY A 147 -30.37 0.88 20.47
CA GLY A 147 -31.77 0.58 20.15
C GLY A 147 -32.39 -0.47 21.07
N GLU A 148 -33.46 -0.09 21.79
CA GLU A 148 -34.25 -0.99 22.64
C GLU A 148 -34.80 -2.17 21.83
N SER A 149 -34.46 -3.40 22.20
CA SER A 149 -35.18 -4.62 21.78
C SER A 149 -35.00 -5.75 22.80
N GLN A 150 -36.12 -6.26 23.30
CA GLN A 150 -36.20 -7.32 24.30
C GLN A 150 -36.19 -8.70 23.62
N HIS A 151 -35.12 -9.49 23.80
CA HIS A 151 -35.21 -10.95 23.98
C HIS A 151 -33.91 -11.51 24.58
N THR A 152 -34.03 -12.09 25.77
CA THR A 152 -32.96 -12.61 26.62
C THR A 152 -32.41 -13.95 26.13
N VAL A 153 -31.24 -13.91 25.48
CA VAL A 153 -30.22 -14.97 25.51
C VAL A 153 -29.11 -14.48 26.45
N PRO A 154 -28.45 -15.33 27.27
CA PRO A 154 -27.49 -14.83 28.25
C PRO A 154 -26.34 -14.08 27.55
N LEU A 155 -26.16 -12.80 27.90
CA LEU A 155 -25.12 -11.93 27.37
C LEU A 155 -23.74 -12.56 27.62
N ILE A 156 -23.00 -12.83 26.54
CA ILE A 156 -21.59 -13.16 26.63
C ILE A 156 -20.83 -11.86 26.93
N SER A 157 -20.03 -11.93 27.98
CA SER A 157 -19.57 -10.79 28.77
C SER A 157 -18.49 -9.95 28.06
N PRO A 158 -18.50 -8.61 28.17
CA PRO A 158 -17.44 -7.69 27.67
C PRO A 158 -16.03 -7.98 28.24
N THR A 159 -15.89 -8.99 29.09
CA THR A 159 -14.67 -9.40 29.80
C THR A 159 -13.68 -10.23 28.98
N TRP A 160 -14.06 -10.81 27.84
CA TRP A 160 -13.10 -11.52 26.97
C TRP A 160 -12.18 -10.56 26.20
N ALA A 161 -12.63 -9.30 26.00
CA ALA A 161 -11.88 -8.27 25.29
C ALA A 161 -10.54 -7.93 25.98
N ASP A 162 -10.48 -8.10 27.31
CA ASP A 162 -9.33 -7.80 28.14
C ASP A 162 -8.27 -8.91 28.18
N LEU A 163 -8.55 -10.06 27.56
CA LEU A 163 -7.60 -11.17 27.52
C LEU A 163 -6.57 -10.99 26.40
N ARG A 164 -5.41 -11.63 26.57
CA ARG A 164 -4.31 -11.65 25.58
C ARG A 164 -4.20 -13.02 24.94
N PHE A 165 -4.04 -13.05 23.62
CA PHE A 165 -4.02 -14.28 22.84
C PHE A 165 -2.68 -14.43 22.12
N ASP A 166 -1.75 -15.16 22.75
CA ASP A 166 -0.36 -15.30 22.27
C ASP A 166 -0.16 -16.55 21.40
N PHE A 167 -0.19 -16.36 20.08
CA PHE A 167 0.12 -17.36 19.06
C PHE A 167 1.55 -17.21 18.51
N GLY A 168 2.43 -16.49 19.21
CA GLY A 168 3.77 -16.19 18.73
C GLY A 168 4.60 -17.45 18.47
N GLY A 169 5.21 -17.54 17.28
CA GLY A 169 5.99 -18.71 16.87
C GLY A 169 5.17 -19.98 16.62
N ALA A 170 3.84 -19.89 16.55
CA ALA A 170 3.00 -21.07 16.34
C ALA A 170 3.10 -21.61 14.90
N PRO A 171 3.09 -22.94 14.70
CA PRO A 171 2.78 -23.54 13.42
C PRO A 171 1.27 -23.54 13.18
N ILE A 172 0.80 -22.76 12.22
CA ILE A 172 -0.60 -22.68 11.80
C ILE A 172 -0.75 -23.40 10.46
N PHE A 173 -1.73 -24.28 10.33
CA PHE A 173 -1.91 -25.12 9.14
C PHE A 173 -3.39 -25.44 8.90
N TYR A 174 -4.25 -24.49 9.26
CA TYR A 174 -5.72 -24.55 9.14
C TYR A 174 -6.26 -23.18 8.76
N PRO A 175 -7.45 -23.13 8.13
CA PRO A 175 -8.10 -21.87 7.79
C PRO A 175 -8.71 -21.20 9.03
N LEU A 176 -8.59 -19.87 9.07
CA LEU A 176 -9.06 -18.96 10.12
C LEU A 176 -10.03 -17.89 9.57
N GLN A 177 -10.64 -18.17 8.41
CA GLN A 177 -11.62 -17.33 7.75
C GLN A 177 -12.81 -17.00 8.65
N GLN A 178 -13.33 -15.77 8.53
CA GLN A 178 -14.55 -15.31 9.20
C GLN A 178 -14.52 -15.43 10.73
N LEU A 179 -13.33 -15.45 11.32
CA LEU A 179 -13.15 -15.47 12.76
C LEU A 179 -12.95 -14.07 13.34
N TYR A 180 -13.32 -13.92 14.61
CA TYR A 180 -13.08 -12.73 15.42
C TYR A 180 -11.85 -12.96 16.29
N PHE A 181 -10.98 -11.96 16.32
CA PHE A 181 -9.76 -11.94 17.09
C PHE A 181 -9.73 -10.72 17.99
N GLN A 182 -9.08 -10.88 19.14
CA GLN A 182 -8.82 -9.82 20.10
C GLN A 182 -7.35 -9.86 20.51
N ASN A 183 -6.63 -8.74 20.48
CA ASN A 183 -5.24 -8.64 20.97
C ASN A 183 -4.36 -9.83 20.52
N ALA A 184 -4.46 -10.19 19.24
CA ALA A 184 -3.90 -11.44 18.73
C ALA A 184 -2.43 -11.27 18.32
N ASN A 185 -1.54 -12.03 18.95
CA ASN A 185 -0.12 -12.02 18.63
C ASN A 185 0.28 -13.25 17.80
N PHE A 186 0.45 -13.08 16.49
CA PHE A 186 1.00 -14.05 15.55
C PHE A 186 2.49 -13.78 15.21
N ALA A 187 3.19 -12.99 16.02
CA ALA A 187 4.59 -12.66 15.74
C ALA A 187 5.46 -13.91 15.58
N SER A 188 6.26 -13.96 14.53
CA SER A 188 7.12 -15.10 14.15
C SER A 188 6.38 -16.42 13.92
N ALA A 189 5.05 -16.43 13.81
CA ALA A 189 4.29 -17.63 13.47
C ALA A 189 4.59 -18.08 12.04
N THR A 190 4.48 -19.38 11.78
CA THR A 190 4.62 -19.96 10.44
C THR A 190 3.30 -20.55 10.00
N PHE A 191 2.77 -20.07 8.89
CA PHE A 191 1.58 -20.58 8.24
C PHE A 191 1.99 -21.58 7.14
N TYR A 192 1.78 -22.86 7.41
CA TYR A 192 2.05 -23.96 6.49
C TYR A 192 0.85 -24.22 5.59
N GLY A 193 1.10 -24.19 4.28
CA GLY A 193 0.05 -24.21 3.25
C GLY A 193 -0.76 -22.92 3.24
N PRO A 194 -1.93 -22.89 2.55
CA PRO A 194 -2.73 -21.69 2.43
C PRO A 194 -3.14 -21.13 3.79
N ALA A 195 -2.92 -19.84 4.00
CA ALA A 195 -3.35 -19.08 5.17
C ALA A 195 -4.61 -18.31 4.83
N ASP A 196 -5.72 -18.64 5.49
CA ASP A 196 -7.02 -18.04 5.16
C ASP A 196 -7.55 -17.23 6.35
N PHE A 197 -7.61 -15.92 6.16
CA PHE A 197 -8.22 -14.92 7.04
C PHE A 197 -9.34 -14.16 6.29
N PHE A 198 -9.93 -14.75 5.25
CA PHE A 198 -11.00 -14.16 4.47
C PHE A 198 -12.11 -13.63 5.38
N SER A 199 -12.44 -12.35 5.25
CA SER A 199 -13.46 -11.66 6.07
C SER A 199 -13.30 -11.84 7.59
N ALA A 200 -12.07 -12.08 8.09
CA ALA A 200 -11.80 -12.08 9.52
C ALA A 200 -11.90 -10.67 10.11
N THR A 201 -12.22 -10.57 11.40
CA THR A 201 -12.30 -9.30 12.14
C THR A 201 -11.33 -9.32 13.30
N PHE A 202 -10.46 -8.31 13.36
CA PHE A 202 -9.47 -8.13 14.41
C PHE A 202 -9.81 -6.88 15.22
N HIS A 203 -9.88 -7.05 16.52
CA HIS A 203 -9.99 -6.00 17.52
C HIS A 203 -8.76 -6.01 18.43
N GLY A 204 -8.38 -4.84 18.92
CA GLY A 204 -7.13 -4.63 19.63
C GLY A 204 -5.88 -4.90 18.77
N ASP A 205 -4.74 -4.52 19.34
CA ASP A 205 -3.45 -4.59 18.64
C ASP A 205 -3.15 -6.01 18.17
N THR A 206 -2.90 -6.15 16.87
CA THR A 206 -2.63 -7.44 16.22
C THR A 206 -1.24 -7.44 15.59
N SER A 207 -0.44 -8.46 15.87
CA SER A 207 0.94 -8.55 15.34
C SER A 207 1.13 -9.80 14.50
N PHE A 208 1.51 -9.63 13.24
CA PHE A 208 2.07 -10.63 12.32
C PHE A 208 3.57 -10.37 12.06
N SER A 209 4.23 -9.58 12.90
CA SER A 209 5.64 -9.22 12.69
C SER A 209 6.52 -10.45 12.59
N ALA A 210 7.40 -10.50 11.58
CA ALA A 210 8.27 -11.63 11.26
C ALA A 210 7.53 -12.98 10.96
N ALA A 211 6.22 -12.97 10.76
CA ALA A 211 5.47 -14.17 10.38
C ALA A 211 5.88 -14.67 8.99
N GLN A 212 5.77 -15.99 8.79
CA GLN A 212 6.16 -16.68 7.57
C GLN A 212 4.92 -17.33 6.94
N PHE A 213 4.50 -16.86 5.77
CA PHE A 213 3.43 -17.47 4.99
C PHE A 213 4.07 -18.28 3.86
N THR A 214 4.01 -19.62 3.95
CA THR A 214 4.76 -20.49 3.03
C THR A 214 4.05 -20.75 1.70
N ALA A 215 2.76 -20.38 1.61
CA ALA A 215 1.94 -20.47 0.41
C ALA A 215 1.05 -19.22 0.35
N ASP A 216 -0.04 -19.27 -0.43
CA ASP A 216 -0.96 -18.16 -0.60
C ASP A 216 -1.62 -17.77 0.73
N ALA A 217 -1.77 -16.46 0.96
CA ALA A 217 -2.35 -15.89 2.16
C ALA A 217 -3.48 -14.92 1.77
N SER A 218 -4.70 -15.21 2.21
CA SER A 218 -5.87 -14.35 1.95
C SER A 218 -6.30 -13.62 3.22
N PHE A 219 -6.29 -12.30 3.14
CA PHE A 219 -6.89 -11.33 4.06
C PHE A 219 -7.99 -10.53 3.36
N GLN A 220 -8.52 -11.05 2.24
CA GLN A 220 -9.54 -10.39 1.46
C GLN A 220 -10.77 -10.06 2.33
N GLY A 221 -11.18 -8.79 2.30
CA GLY A 221 -12.30 -8.27 3.10
C GLY A 221 -12.10 -8.30 4.62
N ALA A 222 -10.89 -8.58 5.12
CA ALA A 222 -10.60 -8.57 6.54
C ALA A 222 -10.72 -7.15 7.13
N ASN A 223 -11.12 -7.05 8.39
CA ASN A 223 -11.28 -5.78 9.11
C ASN A 223 -10.31 -5.75 10.30
N PHE A 224 -9.38 -4.80 10.29
CA PHE A 224 -8.48 -4.49 11.40
C PHE A 224 -8.95 -3.18 12.04
N ASN A 225 -9.56 -3.26 13.22
CA ASN A 225 -10.17 -2.10 13.86
C ASN A 225 -9.19 -1.26 14.71
N ASP A 226 -8.00 -1.80 14.97
CA ASP A 226 -6.94 -1.20 15.77
C ASP A 226 -5.59 -1.46 15.08
N TRP A 227 -4.48 -1.12 15.74
CA TRP A 227 -3.14 -1.26 15.16
C TRP A 227 -2.87 -2.69 14.64
N VAL A 228 -2.32 -2.78 13.43
CA VAL A 228 -1.82 -4.05 12.89
C VAL A 228 -0.40 -3.92 12.35
N GLY A 229 0.47 -4.85 12.74
CA GLY A 229 1.86 -4.90 12.27
C GLY A 229 2.18 -6.18 11.52
N PHE A 230 2.59 -6.07 10.27
CA PHE A 230 3.18 -7.14 9.46
C PHE A 230 4.70 -6.99 9.33
N SER A 231 5.34 -6.10 10.09
CA SER A 231 6.75 -5.73 9.86
C SER A 231 7.69 -6.92 9.77
N ALA A 232 8.56 -6.94 8.77
CA ALA A 232 9.47 -8.05 8.46
C ALA A 232 8.80 -9.42 8.21
N ALA A 233 7.48 -9.49 7.98
CA ALA A 233 6.83 -10.71 7.52
C ALA A 233 7.29 -11.10 6.12
N HIS A 234 7.16 -12.38 5.79
CA HIS A 234 7.50 -12.91 4.48
C HIS A 234 6.32 -13.70 3.90
N PHE A 235 5.89 -13.32 2.70
CA PHE A 235 4.86 -13.99 1.93
C PHE A 235 5.50 -14.71 0.74
N ALA A 236 5.57 -16.04 0.81
CA ALA A 236 6.17 -16.85 -0.24
C ALA A 236 5.24 -17.01 -1.45
N GLY A 237 3.93 -17.21 -1.20
CA GLY A 237 2.88 -17.26 -2.22
C GLY A 237 2.21 -15.90 -2.44
N ALA A 238 1.06 -15.92 -3.12
CA ALA A 238 0.24 -14.72 -3.34
C ALA A 238 -0.31 -14.18 -2.02
N ALA A 239 -0.43 -12.85 -1.91
CA ALA A 239 -0.98 -12.20 -0.73
C ALA A 239 -2.17 -11.29 -1.11
N GLU A 240 -3.37 -11.67 -0.71
CA GLU A 240 -4.62 -10.98 -1.06
C GLU A 240 -5.12 -10.14 0.11
N PHE A 241 -5.12 -8.82 -0.03
CA PHE A 241 -5.68 -7.84 0.89
C PHE A 241 -6.82 -7.04 0.23
N SER A 242 -7.40 -7.55 -0.84
CA SER A 242 -8.40 -6.81 -1.61
C SER A 242 -9.64 -6.53 -0.76
N GLY A 243 -10.10 -5.28 -0.79
CA GLY A 243 -11.21 -4.81 0.04
C GLY A 243 -10.97 -4.87 1.55
N ALA A 244 -9.75 -5.15 2.02
CA ALA A 244 -9.42 -5.13 3.45
C ALA A 244 -9.50 -3.71 4.01
N ARG A 245 -9.87 -3.60 5.29
CA ARG A 245 -10.05 -2.32 5.99
C ARG A 245 -9.15 -2.23 7.20
N PHE A 246 -8.39 -1.15 7.28
CA PHE A 246 -7.51 -0.81 8.37
C PHE A 246 -8.01 0.49 9.01
N ALA A 247 -8.60 0.41 10.18
CA ALA A 247 -9.19 1.56 10.86
C ALA A 247 -8.15 2.41 11.60
N ASP A 248 -7.02 1.80 11.98
CA ASP A 248 -5.88 2.46 12.61
C ASP A 248 -4.58 2.17 11.83
N VAL A 249 -3.43 2.51 12.40
CA VAL A 249 -2.11 2.36 11.79
C VAL A 249 -1.85 0.91 11.38
N ALA A 250 -1.48 0.73 10.10
CA ALA A 250 -1.12 -0.54 9.52
C ALA A 250 0.33 -0.50 9.01
N SER A 251 1.19 -1.33 9.59
CA SER A 251 2.62 -1.37 9.27
C SER A 251 2.96 -2.62 8.45
N PHE A 252 3.31 -2.42 7.19
CA PHE A 252 3.92 -3.36 6.25
C PHE A 252 5.40 -3.04 5.99
N ALA A 253 6.04 -2.30 6.90
CA ALA A 253 7.44 -1.94 6.77
C ALA A 253 8.34 -3.19 6.69
N THR A 254 9.35 -3.16 5.83
CA THR A 254 10.33 -4.24 5.63
C THR A 254 9.73 -5.61 5.26
N VAL A 255 8.47 -5.67 4.83
CA VAL A 255 7.84 -6.92 4.36
C VAL A 255 8.44 -7.35 3.03
N ALA A 256 8.62 -8.65 2.87
CA ALA A 256 9.02 -9.27 1.61
C ALA A 256 7.86 -10.09 1.03
N PHE A 257 7.33 -9.61 -0.10
CA PHE A 257 6.33 -10.33 -0.89
C PHE A 257 7.01 -10.99 -2.09
N THR A 258 7.07 -12.32 -2.09
CA THR A 258 7.64 -13.10 -3.19
C THR A 258 6.63 -13.34 -4.29
N GLY A 259 5.39 -13.73 -3.94
CA GLY A 259 4.28 -13.88 -4.86
C GLY A 259 3.59 -12.56 -5.22
N GLU A 260 2.55 -12.66 -6.04
CA GLU A 260 1.71 -11.52 -6.42
C GLU A 260 0.97 -10.94 -5.21
N VAL A 261 0.73 -9.63 -5.22
CA VAL A 261 0.06 -8.94 -4.11
C VAL A 261 -1.11 -8.13 -4.60
N ASP A 262 -2.24 -8.24 -3.92
CA ASP A 262 -3.44 -7.48 -4.24
C ASP A 262 -3.96 -6.67 -3.04
N PHE A 263 -3.72 -5.36 -3.05
CA PHE A 263 -4.31 -4.36 -2.16
C PHE A 263 -5.43 -3.57 -2.86
N SER A 264 -6.02 -4.08 -3.94
CA SER A 264 -7.06 -3.35 -4.65
C SER A 264 -8.31 -3.14 -3.78
N ASP A 265 -8.92 -1.96 -3.87
CA ASP A 265 -10.05 -1.54 -3.03
C ASP A 265 -9.77 -1.56 -1.51
N ALA A 266 -8.52 -1.72 -1.06
CA ALA A 266 -8.18 -1.64 0.35
C ALA A 266 -8.33 -0.21 0.88
N VAL A 267 -8.74 -0.09 2.14
CA VAL A 267 -8.99 1.20 2.81
C VAL A 267 -8.13 1.32 4.07
N PHE A 268 -7.33 2.38 4.14
CA PHE A 268 -6.51 2.74 5.29
C PHE A 268 -7.02 4.05 5.89
N SER A 269 -7.60 4.00 7.09
CA SER A 269 -8.21 5.16 7.74
C SER A 269 -7.19 6.02 8.52
N ALA A 270 -6.01 5.46 8.79
CA ALA A 270 -4.87 6.13 9.41
C ALA A 270 -3.60 5.92 8.56
N VAL A 271 -2.44 5.75 9.19
CA VAL A 271 -1.16 5.58 8.50
C VAL A 271 -1.07 4.19 7.85
N ALA A 272 -0.66 4.15 6.59
CA ALA A 272 -0.31 2.94 5.85
C ALA A 272 1.20 2.96 5.55
N ASP A 273 1.99 2.18 6.29
CA ASP A 273 3.44 2.18 6.15
C ASP A 273 3.96 0.95 5.42
N PHE A 274 4.40 1.12 4.18
CA PHE A 274 5.06 0.11 3.34
C PHE A 274 6.57 0.35 3.20
N ALA A 275 7.17 1.24 3.99
CA ALA A 275 8.56 1.65 3.79
C ALA A 275 9.55 0.47 3.79
N VAL A 276 10.53 0.52 2.89
CA VAL A 276 11.62 -0.48 2.79
C VAL A 276 11.13 -1.91 2.49
N SER A 277 9.89 -2.08 2.03
CA SER A 277 9.37 -3.37 1.58
C SER A 277 9.88 -3.75 0.19
N ALA A 278 9.75 -5.03 -0.15
CA ALA A 278 10.12 -5.58 -1.45
C ALA A 278 8.99 -6.41 -2.06
N PHE A 279 8.60 -6.06 -3.29
CA PHE A 279 7.61 -6.78 -4.09
C PHE A 279 8.31 -7.48 -5.25
N LYS A 280 8.46 -8.81 -5.16
CA LYS A 280 9.20 -9.60 -6.17
C LYS A 280 8.38 -9.92 -7.42
N SER A 281 7.06 -9.95 -7.27
CA SER A 281 6.09 -10.14 -8.36
C SER A 281 5.19 -8.91 -8.50
N ASP A 282 4.17 -8.99 -9.35
CA ASP A 282 3.25 -7.88 -9.61
C ASP A 282 2.48 -7.49 -8.33
N ALA A 283 2.33 -6.18 -8.12
CA ALA A 283 1.67 -5.59 -6.96
C ALA A 283 0.56 -4.62 -7.39
N ASN A 284 -0.67 -4.96 -7.04
CA ASN A 284 -1.87 -4.22 -7.38
C ASN A 284 -2.36 -3.40 -6.18
N PHE A 285 -2.34 -2.07 -6.32
CA PHE A 285 -2.88 -1.08 -5.40
C PHE A 285 -3.99 -0.25 -6.07
N SER A 286 -4.66 -0.80 -7.09
CA SER A 286 -5.70 -0.06 -7.82
C SER A 286 -6.90 0.25 -6.93
N ARG A 287 -7.45 1.46 -7.03
CA ARG A 287 -8.56 1.93 -6.17
C ARG A 287 -8.24 1.89 -4.66
N LEU A 288 -6.95 1.88 -4.31
CA LEU A 288 -6.51 2.05 -2.92
C LEU A 288 -7.01 3.40 -2.39
N ASN A 289 -7.53 3.41 -1.17
CA ASN A 289 -7.97 4.62 -0.49
C ASN A 289 -7.22 4.78 0.84
N THR A 290 -6.44 5.85 0.99
CA THR A 290 -5.74 6.17 2.23
C THR A 290 -6.21 7.53 2.76
N ALA A 291 -6.81 7.54 3.95
CA ALA A 291 -7.22 8.76 4.63
C ALA A 291 -6.04 9.45 5.32
N GLY A 292 -5.12 8.67 5.92
CA GLY A 292 -3.87 9.15 6.50
C GLY A 292 -2.67 8.99 5.56
N VAL A 293 -1.48 9.27 6.11
CA VAL A 293 -0.21 9.20 5.39
C VAL A 293 0.04 7.79 4.83
N ALA A 294 0.38 7.73 3.54
CA ALA A 294 0.76 6.49 2.87
C ALA A 294 2.26 6.53 2.52
N SER A 295 3.05 5.68 3.14
CA SER A 295 4.51 5.62 2.94
C SER A 295 4.89 4.41 2.10
N PHE A 296 5.43 4.67 0.91
CA PHE A 296 6.11 3.74 0.01
C PHE A 296 7.58 4.16 -0.19
N ALA A 297 8.17 4.78 0.84
CA ALA A 297 9.54 5.27 0.78
C ALA A 297 10.54 4.10 0.71
N ALA A 298 11.55 4.23 -0.16
CA ALA A 298 12.60 3.24 -0.37
C ALA A 298 12.09 1.81 -0.66
N VAL A 299 10.90 1.69 -1.28
CA VAL A 299 10.35 0.40 -1.72
C VAL A 299 11.00 -0.06 -3.02
N THR A 300 11.20 -1.38 -3.16
CA THR A 300 11.61 -1.99 -4.43
C THR A 300 10.47 -2.81 -5.02
N PHE A 301 10.03 -2.44 -6.22
CA PHE A 301 9.08 -3.19 -7.04
C PHE A 301 9.83 -3.89 -8.18
N ASP A 302 10.05 -5.20 -8.05
CA ASP A 302 10.64 -6.04 -9.11
C ASP A 302 9.59 -6.48 -10.16
N GLY A 303 8.32 -6.56 -9.76
CA GLY A 303 7.16 -6.70 -10.65
C GLY A 303 6.46 -5.37 -10.95
N LYS A 304 5.37 -5.41 -11.72
CA LYS A 304 4.56 -4.23 -12.05
C LYS A 304 3.94 -3.64 -10.79
N ALA A 305 3.92 -2.31 -10.67
CA ALA A 305 3.27 -1.62 -9.55
C ALA A 305 2.10 -0.79 -10.06
N VAL A 306 0.87 -1.15 -9.68
CA VAL A 306 -0.35 -0.55 -10.24
C VAL A 306 -1.13 0.20 -9.17
N PHE A 307 -1.08 1.53 -9.20
CA PHE A 307 -1.82 2.45 -8.33
C PHE A 307 -2.93 3.18 -9.10
N THR A 308 -3.59 2.51 -10.06
CA THR A 308 -4.58 3.16 -10.93
C THR A 308 -5.85 3.54 -10.17
N ALA A 309 -6.33 4.77 -10.38
CA ALA A 309 -7.55 5.31 -9.77
C ALA A 309 -7.56 5.24 -8.23
N SER A 310 -6.40 5.35 -7.62
CA SER A 310 -6.21 5.37 -6.17
C SER A 310 -6.34 6.80 -5.62
N THR A 311 -6.72 6.92 -4.35
CA THR A 311 -6.87 8.21 -3.68
C THR A 311 -6.04 8.24 -2.40
N PHE A 312 -5.10 9.18 -2.35
CA PHE A 312 -4.30 9.48 -1.16
C PHE A 312 -4.79 10.81 -0.61
N HIS A 313 -5.59 10.81 0.46
CA HIS A 313 -6.20 12.03 0.97
C HIS A 313 -5.18 12.95 1.68
N ASP A 314 -4.25 12.35 2.42
CA ASP A 314 -3.13 13.01 3.08
C ASP A 314 -1.83 12.83 2.26
N GLU A 315 -0.66 12.96 2.89
CA GLU A 315 0.64 12.82 2.22
C GLU A 315 0.88 11.39 1.68
N ALA A 316 1.50 11.32 0.49
CA ALA A 316 1.94 10.06 -0.12
C ALA A 316 3.44 10.11 -0.43
N HIS A 317 4.22 9.23 0.18
CA HIS A 317 5.68 9.27 0.08
C HIS A 317 6.20 8.08 -0.74
N PHE A 318 6.72 8.31 -1.92
CA PHE A 318 7.38 7.32 -2.79
C PHE A 318 8.89 7.56 -2.90
N ALA A 319 9.43 8.51 -2.12
CA ALA A 319 10.81 8.96 -2.25
C ALA A 319 11.82 7.78 -2.19
N ALA A 320 12.83 7.85 -3.05
CA ALA A 320 13.89 6.84 -3.20
C ALA A 320 13.43 5.40 -3.53
N SER A 321 12.18 5.22 -3.99
CA SER A 321 11.71 3.91 -4.45
C SER A 321 12.24 3.54 -5.84
N VAL A 322 12.33 2.25 -6.11
CA VAL A 322 12.81 1.69 -7.37
C VAL A 322 11.73 0.83 -8.01
N PHE A 323 11.36 1.17 -9.24
CA PHE A 323 10.40 0.42 -10.07
C PHE A 323 11.15 -0.25 -11.22
N ASN A 324 11.37 -1.56 -11.13
CA ASN A 324 12.10 -2.33 -12.15
C ASN A 324 11.22 -2.73 -13.34
N ARG A 325 9.90 -2.64 -13.18
CA ARG A 325 8.84 -2.86 -14.18
C ARG A 325 7.90 -1.65 -14.21
N PRO A 326 6.90 -1.58 -15.12
CA PRO A 326 6.10 -0.39 -15.26
C PRO A 326 5.38 0.00 -13.95
N ALA A 327 5.41 1.29 -13.66
CA ALA A 327 4.70 1.90 -12.55
C ALA A 327 3.51 2.69 -13.08
N VAL A 328 2.30 2.37 -12.63
CA VAL A 328 1.06 2.91 -13.20
C VAL A 328 0.24 3.63 -12.13
N PHE A 329 0.29 4.97 -12.14
CA PHE A 329 -0.47 5.85 -11.25
C PHE A 329 -1.69 6.48 -11.92
N SER A 330 -1.99 6.13 -13.18
CA SER A 330 -3.01 6.81 -13.99
C SER A 330 -4.36 7.00 -13.27
N LYS A 331 -4.98 8.16 -13.48
CA LYS A 331 -6.29 8.56 -12.93
C LYS A 331 -6.36 8.68 -11.40
N SER A 332 -5.22 8.66 -10.71
CA SER A 332 -5.19 8.77 -9.25
C SER A 332 -5.23 10.20 -8.76
N LEU A 333 -5.63 10.36 -7.50
CA LEU A 333 -5.70 11.62 -6.78
C LEU A 333 -4.72 11.62 -5.61
N PHE A 334 -3.81 12.58 -5.60
CA PHE A 334 -2.96 12.92 -4.46
C PHE A 334 -3.51 14.20 -3.82
N GLY A 335 -4.26 14.06 -2.74
CA GLY A 335 -4.91 15.12 -1.98
C GLY A 335 -3.92 15.94 -1.15
N GLY A 336 -2.99 15.26 -0.47
CA GLY A 336 -1.87 15.88 0.26
C GLY A 336 -0.59 15.96 -0.57
N THR A 337 0.53 16.26 0.10
CA THR A 337 1.85 16.35 -0.52
C THR A 337 2.26 15.00 -1.13
N ALA A 338 2.66 14.99 -2.39
CA ALA A 338 3.13 13.81 -3.08
C ALA A 338 4.65 13.86 -3.28
N ARG A 339 5.40 12.98 -2.59
CA ARG A 339 6.87 12.98 -2.63
C ARG A 339 7.40 11.82 -3.46
N PHE A 340 7.83 12.09 -4.69
CA PHE A 340 8.51 11.19 -5.61
C PHE A 340 10.01 11.53 -5.77
N ALA A 341 10.59 12.29 -4.84
CA ALA A 341 11.98 12.69 -4.89
C ALA A 341 12.91 11.48 -4.98
N GLY A 342 13.82 11.49 -5.96
CA GLY A 342 14.82 10.45 -6.15
C GLY A 342 14.28 9.06 -6.54
N ILE A 343 13.03 8.94 -7.00
CA ILE A 343 12.57 7.64 -7.54
C ILE A 343 13.40 7.22 -8.75
N ALA A 344 13.47 5.91 -9.01
CA ALA A 344 14.06 5.36 -10.22
C ALA A 344 13.10 4.39 -10.92
N THR A 345 12.71 4.69 -12.15
CA THR A 345 11.92 3.76 -12.98
C THR A 345 12.82 3.19 -14.09
N LYS A 346 12.96 1.86 -14.14
CA LYS A 346 13.74 1.16 -15.18
C LYS A 346 12.91 0.83 -16.44
N GLN A 347 11.61 1.06 -16.35
CA GLN A 347 10.64 0.96 -17.42
C GLN A 347 9.62 2.10 -17.28
N SER A 348 8.57 2.04 -18.11
CA SER A 348 7.56 3.10 -18.23
C SER A 348 6.93 3.53 -16.91
N ALA A 349 6.69 4.83 -16.77
CA ALA A 349 6.01 5.44 -15.63
C ALA A 349 4.78 6.24 -16.08
N MET A 350 3.59 5.77 -15.73
CA MET A 350 2.32 6.31 -16.22
C MET A 350 1.63 7.16 -15.14
N PHE A 351 1.62 8.47 -15.32
CA PHE A 351 0.93 9.47 -14.50
C PHE A 351 -0.23 10.12 -15.27
N SER A 352 -0.75 9.45 -16.29
CA SER A 352 -1.77 10.04 -17.16
C SER A 352 -3.07 10.29 -16.42
N LYS A 353 -3.59 11.52 -16.58
CA LYS A 353 -4.80 11.99 -15.88
C LYS A 353 -4.72 11.91 -14.36
N VAL A 354 -3.51 11.95 -13.78
CA VAL A 354 -3.33 12.09 -12.33
C VAL A 354 -3.63 13.52 -11.91
N ARG A 355 -4.20 13.68 -10.72
CA ARG A 355 -4.37 14.99 -10.08
C ARG A 355 -3.55 15.06 -8.80
N PHE A 356 -2.63 16.02 -8.74
CA PHE A 356 -1.92 16.44 -7.54
C PHE A 356 -2.61 17.70 -7.01
N ALA A 357 -3.40 17.57 -5.94
CA ALA A 357 -4.16 18.67 -5.35
C ALA A 357 -3.27 19.60 -4.50
N SER A 358 -2.13 19.09 -4.03
CA SER A 358 -1.10 19.83 -3.28
C SER A 358 0.27 19.71 -3.98
N ALA A 359 1.34 20.06 -3.28
CA ALA A 359 2.70 20.04 -3.82
C ALA A 359 3.12 18.63 -4.27
N ALA A 360 3.76 18.56 -5.43
CA ALA A 360 4.30 17.34 -6.03
C ALA A 360 5.80 17.48 -6.28
N ASP A 361 6.58 16.62 -5.65
CA ASP A 361 8.05 16.65 -5.69
C ASP A 361 8.61 15.45 -6.44
N PHE A 362 9.12 15.68 -7.64
CA PHE A 362 9.86 14.74 -8.49
C PHE A 362 11.35 15.09 -8.58
N SER A 363 11.88 15.84 -7.61
CA SER A 363 13.28 16.28 -7.63
C SER A 363 14.24 15.10 -7.67
N GLY A 364 15.20 15.14 -8.60
CA GLY A 364 16.17 14.06 -8.79
C GLY A 364 15.57 12.71 -9.22
N ALA A 365 14.29 12.65 -9.61
CA ALA A 365 13.69 11.44 -10.15
C ALA A 365 14.39 11.02 -11.45
N SER A 366 14.61 9.72 -11.64
CA SER A 366 15.17 9.14 -12.85
C SER A 366 14.13 8.26 -13.51
N PHE A 367 13.67 8.68 -14.67
CA PHE A 367 12.77 7.91 -15.50
C PHE A 367 13.53 7.35 -16.70
N THR A 368 13.24 6.10 -17.04
CA THR A 368 13.74 5.49 -18.26
C THR A 368 12.59 4.97 -19.10
N GLN A 369 12.77 5.03 -20.42
CA GLN A 369 11.78 4.64 -21.43
C GLN A 369 10.63 5.65 -21.63
N TYR A 370 9.37 5.22 -21.50
CA TYR A 370 8.19 6.05 -21.80
C TYR A 370 7.59 6.61 -20.52
N GLU A 371 7.50 7.93 -20.43
CA GLU A 371 6.87 8.63 -19.32
C GLU A 371 5.64 9.38 -19.80
N ASP A 372 4.50 9.13 -19.15
CA ASP A 372 3.23 9.74 -19.54
C ASP A 372 2.62 10.55 -18.41
N PHE A 373 2.85 11.85 -18.41
CA PHE A 373 2.13 12.85 -17.64
C PHE A 373 0.96 13.46 -18.43
N GLY A 374 0.52 12.81 -19.50
CA GLY A 374 -0.54 13.29 -20.38
C GLY A 374 -1.84 13.58 -19.63
N GLY A 375 -2.31 14.82 -19.70
CA GLY A 375 -3.51 15.27 -18.98
C GLY A 375 -3.38 15.28 -17.46
N ALA A 376 -2.16 15.19 -16.91
CA ALA A 376 -1.93 15.35 -15.48
C ALA A 376 -2.22 16.79 -15.04
N ARG A 377 -2.70 16.96 -13.80
CA ARG A 377 -3.06 18.25 -13.23
C ARG A 377 -2.32 18.45 -11.91
N PHE A 378 -1.57 19.55 -11.83
CA PHE A 378 -0.83 19.99 -10.66
C PHE A 378 -1.50 21.27 -10.14
N ASP A 379 -2.31 21.13 -9.08
CA ASP A 379 -3.02 22.25 -8.45
C ASP A 379 -2.12 23.01 -7.46
N GLY A 380 -1.07 22.36 -6.94
CA GLY A 380 0.01 22.95 -6.14
C GLY A 380 1.34 23.02 -6.90
N ASP A 381 2.41 23.40 -6.20
CA ASP A 381 3.75 23.49 -6.78
C ASP A 381 4.24 22.14 -7.31
N ALA A 382 4.86 22.15 -8.49
CA ALA A 382 5.41 20.95 -9.10
C ALA A 382 6.91 21.13 -9.35
N THR A 383 7.74 20.30 -8.71
CA THR A 383 9.19 20.32 -8.95
C THR A 383 9.66 19.05 -9.63
N PHE A 384 10.34 19.23 -10.76
CA PHE A 384 11.10 18.26 -11.52
C PHE A 384 12.59 18.64 -11.53
N SER A 385 13.04 19.43 -10.55
CA SER A 385 14.41 19.92 -10.51
C SER A 385 15.40 18.76 -10.50
N ARG A 386 16.36 18.78 -11.43
CA ARG A 386 17.35 17.71 -11.63
C ARG A 386 16.75 16.34 -11.96
N ALA A 387 15.47 16.27 -12.35
CA ALA A 387 14.90 15.04 -12.87
C ALA A 387 15.57 14.66 -14.20
N SER A 388 15.71 13.36 -14.44
CA SER A 388 16.33 12.80 -15.64
C SER A 388 15.35 11.92 -16.37
N PHE A 389 15.09 12.22 -17.64
CA PHE A 389 14.23 11.47 -18.55
C PHE A 389 15.13 10.83 -19.60
N ILE A 390 15.39 9.54 -19.45
CA ILE A 390 16.48 8.85 -20.13
C ILE A 390 15.92 7.91 -21.20
N ALA A 391 16.19 8.21 -22.47
CA ALA A 391 16.11 7.23 -23.54
C ALA A 391 17.25 6.20 -23.42
N LEU A 392 16.90 4.92 -23.52
CA LEU A 392 17.86 3.82 -23.53
C LEU A 392 18.28 3.50 -24.98
N PRO A 393 19.56 3.18 -25.24
CA PRO A 393 20.02 2.78 -26.57
C PRO A 393 19.19 1.61 -27.11
N ARG A 394 18.45 1.82 -28.20
CA ARG A 394 17.56 0.79 -28.76
C ARG A 394 18.38 -0.35 -29.36
N THR A 395 18.20 -1.57 -28.87
CA THR A 395 18.60 -2.77 -29.61
C THR A 395 17.48 -3.19 -30.56
N ARG A 396 17.79 -3.96 -31.62
CA ARG A 396 16.85 -4.35 -32.70
C ARG A 396 15.55 -5.02 -32.23
N TYR A 397 15.51 -5.50 -30.97
CA TYR A 397 14.40 -6.25 -30.38
C TYR A 397 13.51 -5.41 -29.44
N GLU A 398 13.81 -4.14 -29.20
CA GLU A 398 13.04 -3.24 -28.32
C GLU A 398 12.22 -2.19 -29.12
N MET A 399 11.75 -2.55 -30.32
CA MET A 399 11.06 -1.61 -31.21
C MET A 399 9.63 -1.22 -30.79
N ASP A 400 9.05 -1.88 -29.77
CA ASP A 400 7.61 -1.74 -29.49
C ASP A 400 7.25 -0.59 -28.54
N PHE A 401 8.23 0.06 -27.89
CA PHE A 401 7.94 1.12 -26.91
C PHE A 401 8.49 2.49 -27.33
N PRO A 402 7.66 3.56 -27.30
CA PRO A 402 8.15 4.92 -27.40
C PRO A 402 9.15 5.21 -26.27
N GLN A 403 10.11 6.10 -26.51
CA GLN A 403 11.04 6.57 -25.46
C GLN A 403 11.03 8.09 -25.51
N HIS A 404 10.00 8.69 -24.94
CA HIS A 404 9.83 10.14 -24.88
C HIS A 404 9.03 10.49 -23.63
N ALA A 405 9.26 11.68 -23.09
CA ALA A 405 8.49 12.20 -21.98
C ALA A 405 7.30 13.00 -22.54
N ASN A 406 6.09 12.64 -22.12
CA ASN A 406 4.85 13.27 -22.55
C ASN A 406 4.21 14.08 -21.42
N PHE A 407 4.20 15.41 -21.56
CA PHE A 407 3.46 16.35 -20.72
C PHE A 407 2.28 16.98 -21.50
N GLY A 408 1.80 16.30 -22.55
CA GLY A 408 0.74 16.80 -23.40
C GLY A 408 -0.57 17.02 -22.63
N ASN A 409 -1.18 18.20 -22.77
CA ASN A 409 -2.35 18.63 -22.00
C ASN A 409 -2.14 18.66 -20.47
N ALA A 410 -0.89 18.63 -19.98
CA ALA A 410 -0.63 18.79 -18.56
C ALA A 410 -0.95 20.22 -18.12
N THR A 411 -1.50 20.39 -16.92
CA THR A 411 -1.84 21.70 -16.36
C THR A 411 -1.08 21.93 -15.06
N PHE A 412 -0.32 23.02 -14.98
CA PHE A 412 0.39 23.51 -13.81
C PHE A 412 -0.29 24.80 -13.34
N ALA A 413 -1.07 24.72 -12.26
CA ALA A 413 -1.85 25.83 -11.73
C ALA A 413 -1.01 26.77 -10.86
N GLN A 414 0.08 26.26 -10.26
CA GLN A 414 1.08 27.02 -9.53
C GLN A 414 2.43 26.96 -10.26
N ASP A 415 3.51 27.28 -9.55
CA ASP A 415 4.84 27.34 -10.11
C ASP A 415 5.34 25.94 -10.50
N ALA A 416 6.03 25.86 -11.63
CA ALA A 416 6.58 24.63 -12.18
C ALA A 416 8.10 24.75 -12.36
N ASP A 417 8.87 23.91 -11.66
CA ASP A 417 10.33 23.95 -11.69
C ASP A 417 10.93 22.73 -12.39
N PHE A 418 11.37 22.91 -13.64
CA PHE A 418 12.15 21.95 -14.41
C PHE A 418 13.64 22.32 -14.45
N SER A 419 14.12 23.12 -13.49
CA SER A 419 15.50 23.58 -13.49
C SER A 419 16.48 22.41 -13.48
N LYS A 420 17.48 22.48 -14.36
CA LYS A 420 18.52 21.46 -14.50
C LYS A 420 17.99 20.05 -14.82
N ALA A 421 16.74 19.92 -15.27
CA ALA A 421 16.21 18.67 -15.78
C ALA A 421 16.95 18.25 -17.06
N THR A 422 17.11 16.95 -17.27
CA THR A 422 17.78 16.39 -18.45
C THR A 422 16.82 15.49 -19.20
N PHE A 423 16.63 15.75 -20.49
CA PHE A 423 15.81 14.95 -21.40
C PHE A 423 16.71 14.41 -22.51
N THR A 424 17.10 13.14 -22.42
CA THR A 424 17.93 12.48 -23.46
C THR A 424 17.10 11.89 -24.60
N ALA A 425 15.82 12.26 -24.64
CA ALA A 425 14.87 11.98 -25.70
C ALA A 425 14.04 13.23 -25.97
N HIS A 426 13.20 13.17 -26.99
CA HIS A 426 12.22 14.21 -27.24
C HIS A 426 11.25 14.36 -26.05
N VAL A 427 10.88 15.59 -25.72
CA VAL A 427 9.84 15.91 -24.73
C VAL A 427 8.71 16.71 -25.37
N GLY A 428 7.48 16.29 -25.10
CA GLY A 428 6.27 16.96 -25.60
C GLY A 428 5.53 17.71 -24.51
N PHE A 429 5.44 19.03 -24.64
CA PHE A 429 4.58 19.93 -23.86
C PHE A 429 3.39 20.43 -24.69
N TYR A 430 2.93 19.63 -25.65
CA TYR A 430 1.80 20.00 -26.52
C TYR A 430 0.55 20.33 -25.70
N LYS A 431 -0.03 21.53 -25.86
CA LYS A 431 -1.17 22.00 -25.05
C LYS A 431 -0.91 22.02 -23.53
N ALA A 432 0.33 22.01 -23.09
CA ALA A 432 0.64 22.18 -21.67
C ALA A 432 0.29 23.61 -21.23
N THR A 433 -0.29 23.74 -20.04
CA THR A 433 -0.67 25.04 -19.46
C THR A 433 0.20 25.33 -18.24
N PHE A 434 0.98 26.41 -18.29
CA PHE A 434 1.73 26.96 -17.16
C PHE A 434 1.05 28.25 -16.72
N ALA A 435 0.21 28.18 -15.68
CA ALA A 435 -0.60 29.32 -15.25
C ALA A 435 0.23 30.39 -14.51
N ARG A 436 1.26 29.95 -13.78
CA ARG A 436 2.21 30.81 -13.05
C ARG A 436 3.63 30.69 -13.62
N GLU A 437 4.64 30.85 -12.78
CA GLU A 437 6.03 30.85 -13.23
C GLU A 437 6.46 29.45 -13.64
N VAL A 438 7.22 29.36 -14.74
CA VAL A 438 7.90 28.13 -15.14
C VAL A 438 9.39 28.37 -15.31
N SER A 439 10.20 27.48 -14.73
CA SER A 439 11.65 27.51 -14.87
C SER A 439 12.14 26.26 -15.58
N PHE A 440 12.74 26.44 -16.75
CA PHE A 440 13.59 25.48 -17.42
C PHE A 440 15.08 25.84 -17.27
N ASN A 441 15.42 26.71 -16.31
CA ASN A 441 16.76 27.23 -16.16
C ASN A 441 17.79 26.11 -16.03
N GLY A 442 18.78 26.08 -16.91
CA GLY A 442 19.82 25.05 -16.88
C GLY A 442 19.39 23.68 -17.42
N ALA A 443 18.19 23.52 -17.98
CA ALA A 443 17.71 22.25 -18.52
C ALA A 443 18.43 21.85 -19.82
N SER A 444 18.56 20.55 -20.05
CA SER A 444 19.16 19.98 -21.26
C SER A 444 18.12 19.16 -22.02
N PHE A 445 17.91 19.46 -23.29
CA PHE A 445 16.96 18.77 -24.16
C PHE A 445 17.65 18.15 -25.38
N GLU A 446 17.27 16.95 -25.78
CA GLU A 446 17.52 16.48 -27.15
C GLU A 446 16.64 17.25 -28.15
N GLY A 447 15.35 17.41 -27.83
CA GLY A 447 14.41 18.27 -28.54
C GLY A 447 13.13 18.48 -27.73
N ALA A 448 12.55 19.68 -27.80
CA ALA A 448 11.38 20.06 -27.01
C ALA A 448 10.27 20.64 -27.90
N TYR A 449 9.03 20.18 -27.68
CA TYR A 449 7.87 20.58 -28.47
C TYR A 449 6.82 21.27 -27.60
N PHE A 450 6.57 22.55 -27.84
CA PHE A 450 5.67 23.43 -27.08
C PHE A 450 4.44 23.89 -27.88
N ALA A 451 4.13 23.24 -29.01
CA ALA A 451 3.00 23.66 -29.85
C ALA A 451 1.69 23.73 -29.03
N ASP A 452 0.97 24.85 -29.15
CA ASP A 452 -0.27 25.15 -28.43
C ASP A 452 -0.13 25.22 -26.88
N ALA A 453 1.09 25.22 -26.34
CA ALA A 453 1.33 25.45 -24.91
C ALA A 453 1.02 26.90 -24.51
N THR A 454 0.64 27.13 -23.26
CA THR A 454 0.32 28.48 -22.76
C THR A 454 1.17 28.84 -21.55
N PHE A 455 1.75 30.05 -21.58
CA PHE A 455 2.57 30.62 -20.50
C PHE A 455 1.87 31.85 -19.93
N GLY A 456 1.36 31.74 -18.70
CA GLY A 456 0.55 32.77 -18.04
C GLY A 456 1.38 33.87 -17.36
N GLN A 457 2.54 33.52 -16.83
CA GLN A 457 3.50 34.42 -16.17
C GLN A 457 4.92 34.09 -16.62
N LYS A 458 5.93 34.47 -15.84
CA LYS A 458 7.36 34.30 -16.11
C LYS A 458 7.72 32.93 -16.68
N ALA A 459 8.55 32.93 -17.71
CA ALA A 459 9.16 31.73 -18.27
C ALA A 459 10.68 31.91 -18.34
N ASP A 460 11.41 31.20 -17.47
CA ASP A 460 12.88 31.22 -17.45
C ASP A 460 13.44 30.00 -18.20
N VAL A 461 13.84 30.21 -19.44
CA VAL A 461 14.46 29.23 -20.33
C VAL A 461 15.91 29.61 -20.61
N ARG A 462 16.61 30.14 -19.59
CA ARG A 462 18.03 30.48 -19.71
C ARG A 462 18.94 29.30 -19.43
N GLN A 463 20.17 29.39 -19.92
CA GLN A 463 21.20 28.37 -19.72
C GLN A 463 20.73 26.98 -20.18
N THR A 464 19.84 26.91 -21.17
CA THR A 464 19.32 25.64 -21.72
C THR A 464 20.14 25.15 -22.89
N SER A 465 20.17 23.84 -23.15
CA SER A 465 20.78 23.28 -24.36
C SER A 465 19.80 22.41 -25.15
N PHE A 466 19.95 22.40 -26.47
CA PHE A 466 19.17 21.64 -27.44
C PHE A 466 20.13 20.86 -28.34
N ALA A 467 20.22 19.54 -28.15
CA ALA A 467 21.28 18.73 -28.74
C ALA A 467 21.01 18.31 -30.20
N TYR A 468 19.75 18.03 -30.57
CA TYR A 468 19.42 17.46 -31.87
C TYR A 468 18.56 18.36 -32.76
N VAL A 469 17.66 19.15 -32.16
CA VAL A 469 16.74 20.01 -32.90
C VAL A 469 16.39 21.26 -32.10
N GLU A 470 16.14 22.36 -32.80
CA GLU A 470 15.61 23.60 -32.22
C GLU A 470 14.27 23.36 -31.49
N PRO A 471 14.00 24.08 -30.40
CA PRO A 471 12.71 24.01 -29.73
C PRO A 471 11.59 24.46 -30.68
N SER A 472 10.54 23.66 -30.76
CA SER A 472 9.41 23.92 -31.65
C SER A 472 8.23 24.50 -30.88
N PHE A 473 7.76 25.67 -31.31
CA PHE A 473 6.59 26.36 -30.73
C PHE A 473 5.36 26.35 -31.64
N GLU A 474 5.47 25.80 -32.85
CA GLU A 474 4.40 25.73 -33.86
C GLU A 474 4.29 24.30 -34.41
N ALA A 475 3.06 23.82 -34.60
CA ALA A 475 2.82 22.53 -35.25
C ALA A 475 3.04 22.60 -36.77
N LEU A 476 3.88 21.71 -37.33
CA LEU A 476 4.23 21.68 -38.76
C LEU A 476 3.00 21.53 -39.70
N GLU A 477 1.95 20.84 -39.26
CA GLU A 477 0.81 20.46 -40.10
C GLU A 477 -0.41 21.39 -39.96
N ARG A 478 -0.43 22.29 -38.96
CA ARG A 478 -1.57 23.18 -38.69
C ARG A 478 -1.07 24.56 -38.26
N ARG A 479 -1.08 25.52 -39.20
CA ARG A 479 -0.70 26.95 -39.04
C ARG A 479 -1.45 27.74 -37.94
N LEU A 480 -2.28 27.08 -37.12
CA LEU A 480 -3.11 27.67 -36.07
C LEU A 480 -2.73 27.23 -34.64
N GLN A 481 -1.86 26.22 -34.47
CA GLN A 481 -1.48 25.71 -33.15
C GLN A 481 -0.09 26.21 -32.76
N ARG A 482 -0.07 27.39 -32.12
CA ARG A 482 1.12 28.13 -31.69
C ARG A 482 1.17 28.24 -30.18
N ALA A 483 2.35 28.18 -29.60
CA ALA A 483 2.52 28.50 -28.19
C ALA A 483 2.11 29.95 -27.91
N ARG A 484 1.46 30.19 -26.77
CA ARG A 484 0.90 31.49 -26.39
C ARG A 484 1.56 32.01 -25.12
N PHE A 485 1.92 33.29 -25.11
CA PHE A 485 2.46 34.01 -23.97
C PHE A 485 1.50 35.11 -23.53
N SER A 486 1.28 35.25 -22.23
CA SER A 486 0.34 36.23 -21.68
C SER A 486 0.84 37.66 -21.88
N ALA A 487 0.02 38.51 -22.50
CA ALA A 487 0.30 39.93 -22.60
C ALA A 487 0.15 40.68 -21.27
N GLN A 488 -0.29 40.02 -20.19
CA GLN A 488 -0.33 40.59 -18.84
C GLN A 488 1.03 40.50 -18.12
N ALA A 489 1.87 39.51 -18.44
CA ALA A 489 3.20 39.35 -17.84
C ALA A 489 4.12 40.57 -18.11
N ASP A 490 5.16 40.78 -17.30
CA ASP A 490 6.22 41.74 -17.62
C ASP A 490 7.02 41.20 -18.83
N PRO A 491 7.29 41.98 -19.90
CA PRO A 491 8.10 41.51 -21.02
C PRO A 491 9.51 41.07 -20.59
N GLN A 492 10.03 41.58 -19.47
CA GLN A 492 11.32 41.17 -18.90
C GLN A 492 11.28 39.80 -18.19
N ASP A 493 10.10 39.24 -17.95
CA ASP A 493 9.92 37.95 -17.30
C ASP A 493 9.99 36.76 -18.28
N TYR A 494 10.04 37.04 -19.59
CA TYR A 494 10.26 36.03 -20.61
C TYR A 494 11.74 35.98 -21.00
N LEU A 495 12.45 35.01 -20.41
CA LEU A 495 13.90 34.94 -20.45
C LEU A 495 14.33 33.71 -21.27
N PHE A 496 14.89 33.94 -22.45
CA PHE A 496 15.34 32.88 -23.35
C PHE A 496 16.84 33.01 -23.62
N GLU A 497 17.60 31.97 -23.29
CA GLU A 497 19.04 31.95 -23.54
C GLU A 497 19.53 30.50 -23.68
N ALA A 498 20.01 30.12 -24.87
CA ALA A 498 20.70 28.86 -25.05
C ALA A 498 22.16 28.96 -24.60
N ARG A 499 22.72 27.88 -24.05
CA ARG A 499 24.14 27.80 -23.69
C ARG A 499 25.03 28.00 -24.93
N PRO A 500 26.22 28.61 -24.79
CA PRO A 500 27.16 28.76 -25.90
C PRO A 500 27.53 27.45 -26.59
N GLU A 501 27.54 26.33 -25.86
CA GLU A 501 27.88 25.01 -26.38
C GLU A 501 26.69 24.27 -27.02
N SER A 502 25.49 24.85 -26.98
CA SER A 502 24.28 24.26 -27.56
C SER A 502 24.33 24.35 -29.09
N PRO A 503 24.21 23.23 -29.83
CA PRO A 503 24.22 23.27 -31.29
C PRO A 503 22.99 23.94 -31.89
N HIS A 504 21.87 23.92 -31.15
CA HIS A 504 20.62 24.58 -31.52
C HIS A 504 20.22 25.60 -30.45
N GLY A 505 19.45 26.61 -30.84
CA GLY A 505 19.04 27.70 -29.95
C GLY A 505 17.69 28.27 -30.36
N PHE A 506 17.44 29.52 -29.96
CA PHE A 506 16.22 30.23 -30.31
C PHE A 506 16.48 31.18 -31.47
N SER A 507 15.49 31.28 -32.37
CA SER A 507 15.33 32.45 -33.21
C SER A 507 14.32 33.37 -32.53
N TYR A 508 14.51 34.69 -32.60
CA TYR A 508 13.65 35.68 -31.93
C TYR A 508 12.92 36.59 -32.91
N GLY A 509 11.66 36.89 -32.60
CA GLY A 509 10.87 37.92 -33.29
C GLY A 509 10.14 38.84 -32.30
N GLU A 510 9.62 39.94 -32.82
CA GLU A 510 8.80 40.88 -32.05
C GLU A 510 7.31 40.53 -32.17
N ALA A 511 6.60 40.50 -31.04
CA ALA A 511 5.15 40.42 -30.99
C ALA A 511 4.59 41.59 -30.19
N GLU A 512 3.50 42.19 -30.66
CA GLU A 512 2.86 43.34 -30.01
C GLU A 512 1.39 43.02 -29.69
N LEU A 513 0.98 43.27 -28.45
CA LEU A 513 -0.41 43.21 -28.02
C LEU A 513 -0.62 44.21 -26.88
N LEU A 514 -1.79 44.88 -26.84
CA LEU A 514 -2.11 45.88 -25.82
C LEU A 514 -1.06 47.01 -25.68
N ASN A 515 -0.47 47.47 -26.79
CA ASN A 515 0.62 48.47 -26.84
C ASN A 515 1.87 48.08 -26.04
N ARG A 516 2.13 46.77 -25.90
CA ARG A 516 3.32 46.22 -25.26
C ARG A 516 4.05 45.34 -26.28
N THR A 517 5.35 45.57 -26.41
CA THR A 517 6.22 44.79 -27.30
C THR A 517 6.96 43.73 -26.48
N PHE A 518 6.97 42.50 -26.99
CA PHE A 518 7.67 41.37 -26.39
C PHE A 518 8.64 40.77 -27.42
N ILE A 519 9.81 40.35 -26.95
CA ILE A 519 10.78 39.58 -27.74
C ILE A 519 10.56 38.11 -27.39
N LEU A 520 10.03 37.33 -28.33
CA LEU A 520 9.65 35.95 -28.11
C LEU A 520 10.23 35.04 -29.20
N PRO A 521 10.28 33.71 -28.99
CA PRO A 521 10.67 32.77 -30.05
C PRO A 521 9.76 32.90 -31.28
N HIS A 522 10.32 32.77 -32.49
CA HIS A 522 9.53 32.90 -33.73
C HIS A 522 8.31 31.97 -33.72
N GLY A 523 7.22 32.48 -34.30
CA GLY A 523 5.99 31.73 -34.48
C GLY A 523 5.13 31.59 -33.22
N THR A 524 5.59 32.08 -32.06
CA THR A 524 4.78 32.24 -30.85
C THR A 524 3.85 33.45 -30.99
N VAL A 525 2.78 33.50 -30.20
CA VAL A 525 1.82 34.62 -30.18
C VAL A 525 1.61 35.12 -28.75
N LEU A 526 1.22 36.40 -28.62
CA LEU A 526 0.68 36.94 -27.38
C LEU A 526 -0.83 36.71 -27.33
N TYR A 527 -1.37 36.50 -26.13
CA TYR A 527 -2.82 36.51 -25.89
C TYR A 527 -3.17 37.40 -24.69
N ASP A 528 -4.38 37.97 -24.70
CA ASP A 528 -4.95 38.66 -23.55
C ASP A 528 -5.76 37.65 -22.71
N PRO A 529 -5.31 37.28 -21.49
CA PRO A 529 -6.03 36.34 -20.63
C PRO A 529 -7.47 36.76 -20.33
N ASP A 530 -7.77 38.07 -20.31
CA ASP A 530 -9.12 38.59 -20.03
C ASP A 530 -10.06 38.49 -21.24
N SER A 531 -9.56 37.99 -22.38
CA SER A 531 -10.30 37.91 -23.64
C SER A 531 -10.88 36.53 -23.97
N TRP A 532 -10.87 35.61 -22.99
CA TRP A 532 -11.43 34.26 -23.15
C TRP A 532 -12.94 34.30 -23.47
N ASP A 533 -13.33 33.65 -24.55
CA ASP A 533 -14.72 33.48 -24.97
C ASP A 533 -15.15 32.03 -24.69
N GLU A 534 -16.06 31.87 -23.72
CA GLU A 534 -16.55 30.55 -23.28
C GLU A 534 -17.34 29.82 -24.37
N GLU A 535 -18.02 30.52 -25.28
CA GLU A 535 -18.79 29.88 -26.34
C GLU A 535 -17.87 29.35 -27.45
N LYS A 536 -16.82 30.11 -27.78
CA LYS A 536 -15.87 29.73 -28.83
C LYS A 536 -14.69 28.91 -28.33
N GLN A 537 -14.47 28.85 -27.02
CA GLN A 537 -13.33 28.20 -26.38
C GLN A 537 -11.99 28.74 -26.95
N GLU A 538 -11.92 30.06 -27.19
CA GLU A 538 -10.74 30.73 -27.73
C GLU A 538 -10.56 32.14 -27.14
N TYR A 539 -9.33 32.65 -27.18
CA TYR A 539 -9.04 34.04 -26.83
C TYR A 539 -9.37 34.96 -28.00
N THR A 540 -10.19 35.98 -27.76
CA THR A 540 -10.64 36.92 -28.80
C THR A 540 -9.60 37.98 -29.15
N ARG A 541 -8.55 38.16 -28.32
CA ARG A 541 -7.43 39.06 -28.57
C ARG A 541 -6.12 38.30 -28.54
N VAL A 542 -5.54 38.10 -29.72
CA VAL A 542 -4.26 37.40 -29.95
C VAL A 542 -3.44 38.25 -30.92
N SER A 543 -2.12 38.34 -30.72
CA SER A 543 -1.24 39.08 -31.64
C SER A 543 -0.99 38.33 -32.94
N GLU A 544 -0.44 39.02 -33.93
CA GLU A 544 0.30 38.35 -34.99
C GLU A 544 1.49 37.56 -34.41
N PRO A 545 1.95 36.48 -35.09
CA PRO A 545 3.09 35.70 -34.63
C PRO A 545 4.37 36.55 -34.58
N ALA A 546 5.25 36.25 -33.62
CA ALA A 546 6.59 36.84 -33.56
C ALA A 546 7.36 36.52 -34.86
N GLN A 547 7.76 37.58 -35.57
CA GLN A 547 8.40 37.53 -36.90
C GLN A 547 9.85 38.00 -36.90
#